data_AF-A0A1B2Z6X1-F1
#
_entry.id   AF-A0A1B2Z6X1-F1
#
_cell.length_a   1.000
_cell.length_b   1.000
_cell.length_c   1.000
_cell.angle_alpha   90.00
_cell.angle_beta   90.00
_cell.angle_gamma   90.00
#
_symmetry.space_group_name_H-M   'P 1'
#
loop_
_entity.id
_entity.type
_entity.pdbx_description
1 polymer ?
#
loop_
_entity_poly.entity_id
_entity_poly.type
_entity_poly.pdbx_seq_one_letter_code
_entity_poly.pdbx_strand_id
1 'polypeptide(L)' 'MKNVVKLENYYLPGDLINRLEEFVDYYNNRRYHESINNLTPADVYYGRGETILQQREIIKQKTMKKRRKNYLSQVINV' A
#
# COMPACT_ATOMS: atom_id res chain seq x y z
N MET A 1 -5.30 17.67 -22.04
CA MET A 1 -4.73 16.59 -22.88
C MET A 1 -4.79 15.27 -22.11
N LYS A 2 -5.69 14.35 -22.48
CA LYS A 2 -5.82 13.01 -21.84
C LYS A 2 -5.27 11.86 -22.70
N ASN A 3 -4.59 12.16 -23.82
CA ASN A 3 -4.18 11.18 -24.83
C ASN A 3 -2.68 11.25 -25.15
N VAL A 4 -1.81 11.29 -24.14
CA VAL A 4 -0.37 11.15 -24.33
C VAL A 4 0.05 9.81 -23.73
N VAL A 5 0.34 8.84 -24.58
CA VAL A 5 0.97 7.59 -24.15
C VAL A 5 2.46 7.88 -23.99
N LYS A 6 2.95 7.87 -22.75
CA LYS A 6 4.39 7.95 -22.48
C LYS A 6 4.97 6.55 -22.66
N LEU A 7 5.72 6.36 -23.72
CA LEU A 7 6.48 5.13 -23.95
C LEU A 7 7.89 5.31 -23.41
N GLU A 8 8.31 4.38 -22.56
CA GLU A 8 9.72 4.21 -22.22
C GLU A 8 10.32 3.25 -23.25
N ASN A 9 11.28 3.76 -24.04
CA ASN A 9 11.93 2.97 -25.08
C ASN A 9 13.23 2.38 -24.53
N TYR A 10 13.43 1.09 -24.79
CA TYR A 10 14.63 0.36 -24.42
C TYR A 10 15.50 0.16 -25.66
N TYR A 11 16.72 0.70 -25.63
CA TYR A 11 17.64 0.68 -26.77
C TYR A 11 18.58 -0.54 -26.75
N LEU A 12 18.73 -1.19 -25.59
CA LEU A 12 19.46 -2.43 -25.40
C LEU A 12 18.57 -3.48 -24.72
N PRO A 13 18.68 -4.77 -25.08
CA PRO A 13 17.91 -5.83 -24.42
C PRO A 13 18.14 -5.89 -22.90
N GLY A 14 19.36 -5.60 -22.44
CA GLY A 14 19.69 -5.57 -21.00
C GLY A 14 18.92 -4.50 -20.22
N ASP A 15 18.62 -3.35 -20.84
CA ASP A 15 17.89 -2.27 -20.17
C ASP A 15 16.44 -2.67 -19.89
N LEU A 16 15.80 -3.36 -20.84
CA LEU A 16 14.45 -3.89 -20.66
C LEU A 16 14.42 -4.94 -19.56
N ILE A 17 15.39 -5.86 -19.54
CA ILE A 17 15.48 -6.91 -18.50
C ILE A 17 15.58 -6.25 -17.12
N ASN A 18 16.51 -5.31 -16.94
CA ASN A 18 16.70 -4.61 -15.68
C ASN A 18 15.43 -3.87 -15.24
N ARG A 19 14.75 -3.17 -16.16
CA ARG A 19 13.49 -2.48 -15.81
C ARG A 19 12.36 -3.44 -15.47
N LEU A 20 12.26 -4.59 -16.14
CA LEU A 20 11.27 -5.60 -15.81
C LEU A 20 11.52 -6.19 -14.42
N GLU A 21 12.78 -6.46 -14.06
CA GLU A 21 13.14 -6.92 -12.72
C GLU A 21 12.75 -5.88 -11.64
N GLU A 22 13.08 -4.61 -11.87
CA GLU A 22 12.69 -3.50 -10.99
C GLU A 22 11.15 -3.42 -10.84
N PHE A 23 10.41 -3.56 -11.95
CA PHE A 23 8.96 -3.52 -11.93
C PHE A 23 8.35 -4.70 -11.17
N VAL A 24 8.84 -5.92 -11.40
CA VAL A 24 8.37 -7.13 -10.73
C VAL A 24 8.59 -7.04 -9.22
N ASP A 25 9.77 -6.60 -8.78
CA ASP A 25 10.05 -6.39 -7.36
C ASP A 25 9.10 -5.36 -6.76
N TYR A 26 8.93 -4.21 -7.41
CA TYR A 26 8.02 -3.16 -6.94
C TYR A 26 6.58 -3.66 -6.83
N TYR A 27 6.06 -4.30 -7.89
CA TYR A 27 4.67 -4.75 -7.96
C TYR A 27 4.35 -5.81 -6.91
N ASN A 28 5.25 -6.78 -6.72
CA ASN A 28 5.02 -7.92 -5.84
C ASN A 28 5.34 -7.64 -4.37
N ASN A 29 6.38 -6.84 -4.09
CA ASN A 29 6.89 -6.71 -2.73
C ASN A 29 6.58 -5.37 -2.08
N ARG A 30 6.28 -4.32 -2.87
CA ARG A 30 6.19 -2.94 -2.35
C ARG A 30 4.85 -2.27 -2.60
N ARG A 31 4.20 -2.57 -3.73
CA ARG A 31 2.93 -1.96 -4.10
C ARG A 31 1.77 -2.64 -3.38
N TYR A 32 0.95 -1.84 -2.72
CA TYR A 32 -0.35 -2.28 -2.21
C TYR A 32 -1.39 -2.28 -3.32
N HIS A 33 -2.26 -3.30 -3.34
CA HIS A 33 -3.32 -3.41 -4.33
C HIS A 33 -4.70 -3.45 -3.66
N GLU A 34 -5.59 -2.59 -4.13
CA GLU A 34 -6.92 -2.42 -3.54
C GLU A 34 -7.77 -3.70 -3.62
N SER A 35 -7.64 -4.45 -4.72
CA SER A 35 -8.36 -5.72 -4.94
C SER A 35 -8.03 -6.81 -3.90
N ILE A 36 -6.89 -6.70 -3.21
CA ILE A 36 -6.46 -7.60 -2.15
C ILE A 36 -6.35 -6.87 -0.81
N ASN A 37 -7.33 -6.01 -0.52
CA ASN A 37 -7.45 -5.30 0.75
C ASN A 37 -6.22 -4.44 1.10
N ASN A 38 -5.59 -3.86 0.08
CA ASN A 38 -4.36 -3.09 0.23
C ASN A 38 -3.22 -3.91 0.89
N LEU A 39 -3.11 -5.18 0.54
CA LEU A 39 -1.94 -6.02 0.79
C LEU A 39 -1.00 -5.99 -0.42
N THR A 40 0.26 -6.39 -0.20
CA THR A 40 1.17 -6.68 -1.31
C THR A 40 0.91 -8.10 -1.83
N PRO A 41 1.16 -8.41 -3.10
CA PRO A 41 1.02 -9.77 -3.62
C PRO A 41 1.90 -10.77 -2.85
N ALA A 42 3.10 -10.36 -2.45
CA ALA A 42 3.98 -11.17 -1.61
C ALA A 42 3.34 -11.52 -0.27
N ASP A 43 2.69 -10.58 0.42
CA ASP A 43 2.03 -10.86 1.70
C ASP A 43 0.88 -11.86 1.58
N VAL A 44 0.16 -11.83 0.46
CA VAL A 44 -0.88 -12.82 0.15
C VAL A 44 -0.24 -14.18 -0.12
N TYR A 45 0.77 -14.21 -0.99
CA TYR A 45 1.47 -15.44 -1.38
C TYR A 45 2.10 -16.16 -0.18
N TYR A 46 2.78 -15.42 0.69
CA TYR A 46 3.41 -15.98 1.91
C TYR A 46 2.42 -16.18 3.08
N GLY A 47 1.12 -15.96 2.88
CA GLY A 47 0.10 -16.19 3.90
C GLY A 47 0.13 -15.25 5.09
N ARG A 48 0.80 -14.09 4.98
CA ARG A 48 0.91 -13.08 6.05
C ARG A 48 -0.27 -12.11 6.10
N GLY A 49 -1.14 -12.16 5.08
CA GLY A 49 -2.21 -11.19 4.87
C GLY A 49 -3.14 -11.02 6.06
N GLU A 50 -3.62 -12.11 6.66
CA GLU A 50 -4.58 -12.04 7.76
C GLU A 50 -3.99 -11.34 8.99
N THR A 51 -2.76 -11.70 9.38
CA THR A 51 -2.07 -11.07 10.52
C THR A 51 -1.90 -9.56 10.32
N ILE A 52 -1.55 -9.12 9.10
CA ILE A 52 -1.42 -7.70 8.77
C ILE A 52 -2.77 -6.98 8.91
N LEU A 53 -3.85 -7.57 8.40
CA LEU A 53 -5.18 -6.98 8.47
C LEU A 53 -5.69 -6.88 9.91
N GLN A 54 -5.48 -7.92 10.72
CA GLN A 54 -5.83 -7.91 12.15
C GLN A 54 -5.08 -6.80 12.90
N GLN A 55 -3.78 -6.65 12.68
CA GLN A 55 -2.99 -5.58 13.29
C GLN A 55 -3.48 -4.18 12.88
N ARG A 56 -3.80 -3.99 11.60
CA ARG A 56 -4.35 -2.72 11.09
C ARG A 56 -5.68 -2.37 11.75
N GLU A 57 -6.57 -3.33 11.92
CA GLU A 57 -7.86 -3.11 12.58
C GLU A 57 -7.68 -2.70 14.05
N ILE A 58 -6.79 -3.37 14.79
CA ILE A 58 -6.45 -3.00 16.17
C ILE A 58 -5.93 -1.55 16.24
N ILE A 59 -5.03 -1.16 15.34
CA ILE A 59 -4.47 0.20 15.28
C ILE A 59 -5.55 1.23 14.96
N LYS A 60 -6.44 0.91 14.01
CA LYS A 60 -7.57 1.77 13.61
C LYS A 60 -8.48 2.02 14.81
N GLN A 61 -8.89 0.98 15.53
CA GLN A 61 -9.74 1.10 16.71
C GLN A 61 -9.08 1.96 17.81
N LYS A 62 -7.80 1.70 18.12
CA LYS A 62 -7.03 2.49 19.11
C LYS A 62 -6.96 3.97 18.71
N THR A 63 -6.67 4.25 17.44
CA THR A 63 -6.59 5.61 16.90
C THR A 63 -7.93 6.33 16.98
N MET A 64 -9.02 5.65 16.61
CA MET A 64 -10.37 6.21 16.66
C MET A 64 -10.82 6.51 18.09
N LYS A 65 -10.52 5.62 19.05
CA LYS A 65 -10.80 5.84 20.48
C LYS A 65 -10.02 7.04 21.02
N LYS A 66 -8.72 7.15 20.70
CA LYS A 66 -7.88 8.30 21.08
C LYS A 66 -8.44 9.60 20.51
N ARG A 67 -8.81 9.61 19.23
CA ARG A 67 -9.41 10.77 18.57
C ARG A 67 -10.69 11.23 19.26
N ARG A 68 -11.59 10.29 19.61
CA ARG A 68 -12.83 10.60 20.35
C ARG A 68 -12.55 11.18 21.74
N LYS A 69 -11.60 10.60 22.48
CA LYS A 69 -11.19 11.12 23.79
C LYS A 69 -10.67 12.56 23.69
N ASN A 70 -9.78 12.83 22.72
CA ASN A 70 -9.22 14.16 22.51
C ASN A 70 -10.30 15.19 22.17
N TYR A 71 -11.24 14.83 21.31
CA TYR A 71 -12.38 15.69 20.98
C TYR A 71 -13.23 16.01 22.22
N LEU A 72 -13.59 15.01 23.02
CA LEU A 72 -14.36 15.23 24.26
C LEU A 72 -13.60 16.12 25.25
N SER A 73 -12.29 15.94 25.41
CA SER A 73 -11.49 16.83 26.26
C SER A 73 -11.43 18.27 25.73
N GLN A 74 -11.48 18.48 24.42
CA GLN A 74 -11.53 19.83 23.86
C GLN A 74 -12.89 20.48 24.05
N VAL A 75 -13.99 19.72 23.92
CA VAL A 75 -15.35 20.24 24.08
C VAL A 75 -15.73 20.46 25.55
N ILE A 76 -15.26 19.61 26.46
CA ILE A 76 -15.58 19.70 27.90
C ILE A 76 -14.71 20.75 28.62
N ASN A 77 -13.51 21.06 28.09
CA ASN A 77 -12.64 22.11 28.64
C ASN A 77 -12.91 23.51 28.00
N VAL A 78 -14.11 23.71 27.44
CA VAL A 78 -14.63 25.01 26.95
C VAL A 78 -15.81 25.42 27.82
#